data_AF-A0A919NSB0-F1
#
_entry.id   AF-A0A919NSB0-F1
#
_cell.length_a   1.000
_cell.length_b   1.000
_cell.length_c   1.000
_cell.angle_alpha   90.00
_cell.angle_beta   90.00
_cell.angle_gamma   90.00
#
_symmetry.space_group_name_H-M   'P 1'
#
loop_
_entity.id
_entity.type
_entity.pdbx_description
1 polymer ?
#
loop_
_entity_poly.entity_id
_entity_poly.type
_entity_poly.pdbx_seq_one_letter_code
_entity_poly.pdbx_strand_id
1 'polypeptide(L)'
;MAKRRWWLVGLVAAWAVVLGGLSVWSVRHEKASVPEQRDIADAVPELQQAAGVLFAAADADGRALVLGGLELIGDCRITPVRSGVVAARDLTVYVRDGEARTALDAIANGLPPGYLAEVAANKGGTRLGFHADAGNFIGIDGNAEATAKVLTLRLSSGCRPDSDQIPGETDPGAGAPPAAFDAVLAALGGGRATPEVQAVNRPDAGVAASWSVELDEPADLAQRLRLVSAGATLLRSDASAWAYRTDNTSVVVVPDGKQVRVTVTQ
;
A
#
# COMPACT_ATOMS: atom_id res chain seq x y z
N MET A 1 -8.31 -70.29 5.12
CA MET A 1 -7.46 -69.07 5.13
C MET A 1 -7.90 -68.01 4.10
N ALA A 2 -8.37 -68.37 2.89
CA ALA A 2 -8.76 -67.41 1.85
C ALA A 2 -9.90 -66.42 2.23
N LYS A 3 -10.96 -66.89 2.91
CA LYS A 3 -12.09 -66.02 3.35
C LYS A 3 -11.66 -64.88 4.29
N ARG A 4 -10.72 -65.15 5.19
CA ARG A 4 -10.21 -64.15 6.15
C ARG A 4 -9.39 -63.06 5.45
N ARG A 5 -8.69 -63.42 4.37
CA ARG A 5 -7.92 -62.48 3.53
C ARG A 5 -8.82 -61.53 2.75
N TRP A 6 -9.91 -62.03 2.16
CA TRP A 6 -10.86 -61.18 1.42
C TRP A 6 -11.60 -60.19 2.32
N TRP A 7 -11.91 -60.58 3.55
CA TRP A 7 -12.56 -59.69 4.53
C TRP A 7 -11.66 -58.54 4.96
N LEU A 8 -10.37 -58.81 5.20
CA LEU A 8 -9.35 -57.79 5.47
C LEU A 8 -9.18 -56.83 4.29
N VAL A 9 -9.13 -57.34 3.06
CA VAL A 9 -9.03 -56.51 1.85
C VAL A 9 -10.25 -55.58 1.73
N GLY A 10 -11.47 -56.10 1.95
CA GLY A 10 -12.68 -55.28 1.93
C GLY A 10 -12.67 -54.18 2.99
N LEU A 11 -12.24 -54.50 4.22
CA LEU A 11 -12.11 -53.53 5.30
C LEU A 11 -11.13 -52.41 4.96
N VAL A 12 -9.94 -52.76 4.43
CA VAL A 12 -8.92 -51.78 4.03
C VAL A 12 -9.41 -50.90 2.88
N ALA A 13 -10.08 -51.48 1.88
CA ALA A 13 -10.64 -50.72 0.76
C ALA A 13 -11.73 -49.74 1.23
N ALA A 14 -12.63 -50.17 2.11
CA ALA A 14 -13.64 -49.30 2.71
C ALA A 14 -13.00 -48.15 3.50
N TRP A 15 -11.97 -48.44 4.29
CA TRP A 15 -11.23 -47.42 5.03
C TRP A 15 -10.51 -46.42 4.12
N ALA A 16 -9.89 -46.89 3.03
CA ALA A 16 -9.25 -46.01 2.04
C ALA A 16 -10.26 -45.06 1.37
N VAL A 17 -11.47 -45.56 1.06
CA VAL A 17 -12.55 -44.73 0.50
C VAL A 17 -13.04 -43.70 1.52
N VAL A 18 -13.21 -44.08 2.78
CA VAL A 18 -13.61 -43.14 3.85
C VAL A 18 -12.56 -42.05 4.04
N LEU A 19 -11.28 -42.42 4.13
CA LEU A 19 -10.19 -41.44 4.26
C LEU A 19 -10.10 -40.53 3.05
N GLY A 20 -10.15 -41.08 1.84
CA GLY A 20 -10.14 -40.28 0.61
C GLY A 20 -11.33 -39.30 0.56
N GLY A 21 -12.52 -39.77 0.93
CA GLY A 21 -13.71 -38.93 1.01
C GLY A 21 -13.58 -37.81 2.04
N LEU A 22 -13.12 -38.12 3.26
CA LEU A 22 -12.89 -37.13 4.32
C LEU A 22 -11.81 -36.12 3.93
N SER A 23 -10.71 -36.55 3.30
CA SER A 23 -9.67 -35.65 2.81
C SER A 23 -10.20 -34.70 1.74
N VAL A 24 -10.97 -35.19 0.77
CA VAL A 24 -11.60 -34.33 -0.26
C VAL A 24 -12.61 -33.38 0.35
N TRP A 25 -13.37 -33.83 1.36
CA TRP A 25 -14.34 -32.99 2.05
C TRP A 25 -13.66 -31.89 2.88
N SER A 26 -12.64 -32.24 3.67
CA SER A 26 -11.84 -31.31 4.47
C SER A 26 -11.20 -30.23 3.59
N VAL A 27 -10.53 -30.63 2.50
CA VAL A 27 -9.93 -29.68 1.53
C VAL A 27 -10.96 -28.72 0.92
N ARG A 28 -12.24 -29.11 0.83
CA ARG A 28 -13.31 -28.27 0.25
C ARG A 28 -14.07 -27.41 1.25
N HIS A 29 -14.15 -27.80 2.52
CA HIS A 29 -15.07 -27.18 3.48
C HIS A 29 -14.37 -26.59 4.71
N GLU A 30 -13.13 -26.97 4.99
CA GLU A 30 -12.39 -26.41 6.10
C GLU A 30 -11.64 -25.16 5.65
N LYS A 31 -11.79 -24.06 6.41
CA LYS A 31 -11.04 -22.83 6.17
C LYS A 31 -9.55 -23.12 6.40
N ALA A 32 -8.72 -22.61 5.49
CA ALA A 32 -7.27 -22.60 5.61
C ALA A 32 -6.83 -22.16 7.02
N SER A 33 -6.31 -23.09 7.81
CA SER A 33 -5.75 -22.80 9.14
C SER A 33 -4.31 -22.29 9.06
N VAL A 34 -3.72 -22.33 7.86
CA VAL A 34 -2.32 -22.01 7.60
C VAL A 34 -2.24 -20.81 6.65
N PRO A 35 -1.33 -19.85 6.92
CA PRO A 35 -1.14 -18.64 6.11
C PRO A 35 -0.96 -18.94 4.62
N GLU A 36 -0.21 -20.00 4.30
CA GLU A 36 0.12 -20.42 2.93
C GLU A 36 -1.07 -21.00 2.14
N GLN A 37 -2.24 -21.10 2.77
CA GLN A 37 -3.46 -21.62 2.15
C GLN A 37 -4.54 -20.55 1.91
N ARG A 38 -4.37 -19.32 2.43
CA ARG A 38 -5.28 -18.21 2.11
C ARG A 38 -4.87 -17.59 0.79
N ASP A 39 -5.82 -17.44 -0.11
CA ASP A 39 -5.59 -16.89 -1.44
C ASP A 39 -5.49 -15.35 -1.41
N ILE A 40 -5.20 -14.77 -2.56
CA ILE A 40 -5.09 -13.33 -2.73
C ILE A 40 -6.41 -12.59 -2.45
N ALA A 41 -7.56 -13.25 -2.64
CA ALA A 41 -8.89 -12.70 -2.41
C ALA A 41 -9.13 -12.38 -0.93
N ASP A 42 -8.58 -13.20 -0.02
CA ASP A 42 -8.59 -12.94 1.42
C ASP A 42 -7.64 -11.81 1.83
N ALA A 43 -6.52 -11.63 1.13
CA ALA A 43 -5.45 -10.73 1.53
C ALA A 43 -5.67 -9.27 1.10
N VAL A 44 -6.33 -9.03 -0.04
CA VAL A 44 -6.53 -7.68 -0.58
C VAL A 44 -7.36 -6.78 0.35
N PRO A 45 -8.50 -7.23 0.91
CA PRO A 45 -9.26 -6.41 1.86
C PRO A 45 -8.46 -6.04 3.12
N GLU A 46 -7.69 -6.99 3.65
CA GLU A 46 -6.82 -6.78 4.82
C GLU A 46 -5.70 -5.78 4.50
N LEU A 47 -5.10 -5.88 3.31
CA LEU A 47 -4.09 -4.93 2.83
C LEU A 47 -4.66 -3.52 2.67
N GLN A 48 -5.86 -3.38 2.12
CA GLN A 48 -6.52 -2.07 2.00
C GLN A 48 -6.84 -1.46 3.37
N GLN A 49 -7.31 -2.28 4.32
CA GLN A 49 -7.55 -1.82 5.69
C GLN A 49 -6.24 -1.36 6.35
N ALA A 50 -5.17 -2.15 6.22
CA ALA A 50 -3.86 -1.79 6.73
C ALA A 50 -3.31 -0.52 6.08
N ALA A 51 -3.56 -0.31 4.78
CA ALA A 51 -3.17 0.90 4.07
C ALA A 51 -3.92 2.14 4.61
N GLY A 52 -5.20 2.00 4.96
CA GLY A 52 -5.96 3.04 5.64
C GLY A 52 -5.45 3.39 7.03
N VAL A 53 -5.07 2.39 7.83
CA VAL A 53 -4.44 2.58 9.15
C VAL A 53 -3.08 3.27 8.99
N LEU A 54 -2.25 2.81 8.06
CA LEU A 54 -0.94 3.41 7.79
C LEU A 54 -1.06 4.86 7.32
N PHE A 55 -2.01 5.12 6.41
CA PHE A 55 -2.31 6.48 5.97
C PHE A 55 -2.65 7.38 7.16
N ALA A 56 -3.56 6.93 8.03
CA ALA A 56 -3.95 7.70 9.21
C ALA A 56 -2.78 7.98 10.17
N ALA A 57 -1.86 7.02 10.35
CA ALA A 57 -0.64 7.22 11.16
C ALA A 57 0.37 8.17 10.49
N ALA A 58 0.41 8.17 9.15
CA ALA A 58 1.27 9.04 8.36
C ALA A 58 0.73 10.47 8.23
N ASP A 59 -0.59 10.64 8.29
CA ASP A 59 -1.28 11.91 8.10
C ASP A 59 -1.15 12.82 9.32
N ALA A 60 -0.07 13.60 9.34
CA ALA A 60 0.12 14.64 10.34
C ALA A 60 0.77 15.88 9.72
N ASP A 61 0.79 16.95 10.51
CA ASP A 61 1.47 18.18 10.16
C ASP A 61 2.96 17.93 9.86
N GLY A 62 3.49 18.70 8.90
CA GLY A 62 4.88 18.56 8.46
C GLY A 62 5.15 17.43 7.49
N ARG A 63 4.12 16.72 7.01
CA ARG A 63 4.22 15.64 6.03
C ARG A 63 3.24 15.85 4.87
N ALA A 64 3.67 15.48 3.67
CA ALA A 64 2.78 15.38 2.50
C ALA A 64 2.76 13.94 2.02
N LEU A 65 1.56 13.44 1.72
CA LEU A 65 1.33 12.03 1.40
C LEU A 65 0.93 11.84 -0.05
N VAL A 66 1.34 10.72 -0.63
CA VAL A 66 0.85 10.19 -1.90
C VAL A 66 0.52 8.72 -1.70
N LEU A 67 -0.73 8.35 -1.94
CA LEU A 67 -1.21 6.99 -1.94
C LEU A 67 -1.01 6.38 -3.34
N GLY A 68 -0.28 5.27 -3.41
CA GLY A 68 -0.11 4.50 -4.63
C GLY A 68 -1.32 3.63 -4.97
N GLY A 69 -1.36 3.15 -6.21
CA GLY A 69 -2.37 2.18 -6.63
C GLY A 69 -2.18 0.82 -5.95
N LEU A 70 -3.24 0.01 -5.94
CA LEU A 70 -3.14 -1.41 -5.61
C LEU A 70 -2.49 -2.13 -6.79
N GLU A 71 -1.39 -2.82 -6.52
CA GLU A 71 -0.65 -3.62 -7.49
C GLU A 71 -0.89 -5.11 -7.22
N LEU A 72 -1.21 -5.87 -8.27
CA LEU A 72 -1.24 -7.33 -8.25
C LEU A 72 -0.08 -7.86 -9.08
N ILE A 73 0.90 -8.48 -8.42
CA ILE A 73 2.18 -8.90 -9.01
C ILE A 73 2.21 -10.41 -9.11
N GLY A 74 2.07 -10.95 -10.33
CA GLY A 74 1.91 -12.39 -10.61
C GLY A 74 3.19 -13.20 -10.85
N ASP A 75 4.36 -12.70 -10.46
CA ASP A 75 5.66 -13.34 -10.72
C ASP A 75 6.26 -14.08 -9.51
N CYS A 76 5.52 -14.16 -8.40
CA CYS A 76 5.99 -14.82 -7.19
C CYS A 76 5.75 -16.34 -7.24
N ARG A 77 6.59 -17.10 -6.52
CA ARG A 77 6.50 -18.56 -6.42
C ARG A 77 6.31 -18.97 -4.97
N ILE A 78 5.22 -19.69 -4.70
CA ILE A 78 4.93 -20.28 -3.38
C ILE A 78 5.73 -21.57 -3.22
N THR A 79 5.76 -22.39 -4.27
CA THR A 79 6.58 -23.60 -4.36
C THR A 79 7.18 -23.70 -5.76
N PRO A 80 8.16 -24.61 -6.01
CA PRO A 80 8.74 -24.79 -7.34
C PRO A 80 7.73 -25.11 -8.46
N VAL A 81 6.53 -25.57 -8.10
CA VAL A 81 5.46 -25.95 -9.05
C VAL A 81 4.17 -25.14 -8.88
N ARG A 82 4.15 -24.15 -7.99
CA ARG A 82 2.97 -23.32 -7.70
C ARG A 82 3.33 -21.84 -7.75
N SER A 83 2.81 -21.15 -8.77
CA SER A 83 2.84 -19.69 -8.85
C SER A 83 1.91 -19.07 -7.82
N GLY A 84 2.13 -17.80 -7.54
CA GLY A 84 1.25 -16.99 -6.72
C GLY A 84 1.24 -15.54 -7.21
N VAL A 85 0.48 -14.74 -6.47
CA VAL A 85 0.35 -13.30 -6.68
C VAL A 85 0.68 -12.58 -5.36
N VAL A 86 1.28 -11.40 -5.46
CA VAL A 86 1.47 -10.47 -4.33
C VAL A 86 0.55 -9.27 -4.56
N ALA A 87 -0.27 -8.94 -3.58
CA ALA A 87 -0.92 -7.63 -3.51
C ALA A 87 0.03 -6.67 -2.81
N ALA A 88 0.25 -5.49 -3.39
CA ALA A 88 1.08 -4.46 -2.80
C ALA A 88 0.46 -3.08 -2.99
N ARG A 89 0.78 -2.16 -2.09
CA ARG A 89 0.43 -0.75 -2.22
C ARG A 89 1.49 0.08 -1.52
N ASP A 90 1.89 1.17 -2.17
CA ASP A 90 2.88 2.09 -1.60
C ASP A 90 2.17 3.30 -0.97
N LEU A 91 2.73 3.78 0.14
CA LEU A 91 2.47 5.10 0.69
C LEU A 91 3.77 5.89 0.67
N THR A 92 3.81 6.95 -0.13
CA THR A 92 4.96 7.86 -0.20
C THR A 92 4.74 9.04 0.74
N VAL A 93 5.72 9.29 1.61
CA VAL A 93 5.74 10.37 2.60
C VAL A 93 6.86 11.34 2.25
N TYR A 94 6.50 12.59 2.00
CA TYR A 94 7.43 13.70 1.80
C TYR A 94 7.64 14.42 3.12
N VAL A 95 8.91 14.61 3.47
CA VAL A 95 9.37 15.21 4.74
C VAL A 95 10.40 16.31 4.44
N ARG A 96 10.68 17.17 5.43
CA ARG A 96 11.78 18.13 5.30
C ARG A 96 13.14 17.45 5.42
N ASP A 97 14.17 18.20 5.06
CA ASP A 97 15.55 17.74 5.21
C ASP A 97 15.86 17.39 6.68
N GLY A 98 16.45 16.21 6.89
CA GLY A 98 16.78 15.70 8.23
C GLY A 98 15.59 15.19 9.07
N GLU A 99 14.35 15.24 8.59
CA GLU A 99 13.15 14.80 9.34
C GLU A 99 12.78 13.32 9.12
N ALA A 100 13.49 12.60 8.24
CA ALA A 100 13.20 11.21 7.88
C ALA A 100 12.98 10.28 9.08
N ARG A 101 13.93 10.28 10.02
CA ARG A 101 13.86 9.42 11.21
C ARG A 101 12.68 9.80 12.11
N THR A 102 12.53 11.09 12.40
CA THR A 102 11.45 11.60 13.24
C THR A 102 10.08 11.27 12.64
N ALA A 103 9.93 11.34 11.32
CA ALA A 103 8.71 10.94 10.64
C ALA A 103 8.43 9.44 10.77
N LEU A 104 9.44 8.58 10.53
CA LEU A 104 9.28 7.13 10.71
C LEU A 104 8.94 6.75 12.16
N ASP A 105 9.61 7.36 13.14
CA ASP A 105 9.33 7.13 14.56
C ASP A 105 7.91 7.58 14.92
N ALA A 106 7.45 8.72 14.38
CA ALA A 106 6.08 9.20 14.58
C ALA A 106 5.03 8.28 13.94
N ILE A 107 5.30 7.76 12.73
CA ILE A 107 4.44 6.78 12.05
C ILE A 107 4.37 5.49 12.86
N ALA A 108 5.51 4.95 13.30
CA ALA A 108 5.56 3.74 14.11
C ALA A 108 4.75 3.89 15.41
N ASN A 109 4.87 5.03 16.10
CA ASN A 109 4.11 5.32 17.32
C ASN A 109 2.61 5.57 17.07
N GLY A 110 2.23 5.95 15.85
CA GLY A 110 0.83 6.17 15.45
C GLY A 110 0.12 4.89 15.01
N LEU A 111 0.87 3.82 14.70
CA LEU A 111 0.30 2.54 14.33
C LEU A 111 -0.26 1.79 15.56
N PRO A 112 -1.26 0.91 15.38
CA PRO A 112 -1.77 0.08 16.46
C PRO A 112 -0.63 -0.72 17.13
N PRO A 113 -0.63 -0.90 18.47
CA PRO A 113 0.43 -1.63 19.16
C PRO A 113 0.63 -3.07 18.66
N GLY A 114 -0.44 -3.69 18.15
CA GLY A 114 -0.39 -5.03 17.55
C GLY A 114 0.41 -5.10 16.25
N TYR A 115 0.73 -3.96 15.62
CA TYR A 115 1.52 -3.92 14.39
C TYR A 115 3.01 -4.13 14.64
N LEU A 116 3.46 -4.02 15.91
CA LEU A 116 4.86 -4.20 16.30
C LEU A 116 5.82 -3.38 15.43
N ALA A 117 5.46 -2.11 15.17
CA ALA A 117 6.22 -1.24 14.28
C ALA A 117 7.58 -0.87 14.89
N GLU A 118 8.64 -1.04 14.10
CA GLU A 118 10.02 -0.80 14.50
C GLU A 118 10.76 0.06 13.47
N VAL A 119 11.58 0.99 13.98
CA VAL A 119 12.51 1.79 13.18
C VAL A 119 13.93 1.44 13.59
N ALA A 120 14.69 0.90 12.63
CA ALA A 120 16.07 0.52 12.84
C ALA A 120 17.01 1.43 12.04
N ALA A 121 18.13 1.83 12.65
CA ALA A 121 19.22 2.46 11.94
C ALA A 121 20.35 1.45 11.73
N ASN A 122 21.04 1.51 10.58
CA ASN A 122 22.27 0.74 10.42
C ASN A 122 23.35 1.21 11.42
N LYS A 123 24.42 0.44 11.60
CA LYS A 123 25.50 0.74 12.56
C LYS A 123 26.14 2.14 12.36
N GLY A 124 26.04 2.70 11.15
CA GLY A 124 26.55 4.03 10.81
C GLY A 124 25.52 5.16 10.88
N GLY A 125 24.25 4.86 11.17
CA GLY A 125 23.16 5.84 11.17
C GLY A 125 22.83 6.46 9.81
N THR A 126 23.38 5.94 8.71
CA THR A 126 23.20 6.49 7.36
C THR A 126 21.98 5.94 6.64
N ARG A 127 21.46 4.79 7.08
CA ARG A 127 20.26 4.16 6.54
C ARG A 127 19.29 3.85 7.67
N LEU A 128 18.02 4.05 7.36
CA LEU A 128 16.87 3.75 8.19
C LEU A 128 16.08 2.62 7.54
N GLY A 129 15.72 1.62 8.32
CA GLY A 129 14.74 0.61 8.00
C GLY A 129 13.49 0.82 8.85
N PHE A 130 12.33 0.57 8.25
CA PHE A 130 11.03 0.55 8.90
C PHE A 130 10.42 -0.82 8.65
N HIS A 131 9.86 -1.44 9.69
CA HIS A 131 9.13 -2.68 9.59
C HIS A 131 7.90 -2.66 10.50
N ALA A 132 6.78 -3.18 10.03
CA ALA A 132 5.61 -3.48 10.84
C ALA A 132 4.85 -4.69 10.26
N ASP A 133 4.15 -5.43 11.12
CA ASP A 133 3.29 -6.56 10.74
C ASP A 133 1.85 -6.21 11.10
N ALA A 134 1.04 -5.86 10.10
CA ALA A 134 -0.36 -5.49 10.30
C ALA A 134 -1.26 -6.68 10.68
N GLY A 135 -0.70 -7.87 10.90
CA GLY A 135 -1.44 -9.10 11.04
C GLY A 135 -1.94 -9.59 9.69
N ASN A 136 -2.56 -10.77 9.68
CA ASN A 136 -3.06 -11.40 8.46
C ASN A 136 -2.03 -11.44 7.32
N PHE A 137 -0.74 -11.48 7.69
CA PHE A 137 0.41 -11.54 6.81
C PHE A 137 0.59 -10.34 5.89
N ILE A 138 0.11 -9.18 6.33
CA ILE A 138 0.36 -7.90 5.67
C ILE A 138 1.59 -7.25 6.31
N GLY A 139 2.71 -7.29 5.60
CA GLY A 139 3.93 -6.59 6.02
C GLY A 139 3.93 -5.14 5.54
N ILE A 140 4.53 -4.25 6.34
CA ILE A 140 4.81 -2.86 5.96
C ILE A 140 6.30 -2.64 6.09
N ASP A 141 6.97 -2.41 4.97
CA ASP A 141 8.42 -2.26 4.92
C ASP A 141 8.81 -0.94 4.28
N GLY A 142 9.88 -0.33 4.80
CA GLY A 142 10.45 0.89 4.25
C GLY A 142 11.96 0.93 4.43
N ASN A 143 12.67 1.49 3.45
CA ASN A 143 14.11 1.73 3.56
C ASN A 143 14.42 3.11 2.99
N ALA A 144 15.21 3.88 3.72
CA ALA A 144 15.59 5.23 3.31
C ALA A 144 17.00 5.59 3.79
N GLU A 145 17.63 6.53 3.11
CA GLU A 145 18.78 7.22 3.68
C GLU A 145 18.32 8.10 4.85
N ALA A 146 19.17 8.31 5.85
CA ALA A 146 18.83 9.15 7.00
C ALA A 146 18.55 10.61 6.62
N THR A 147 19.04 11.07 5.47
CA THR A 147 18.81 12.40 4.89
C THR A 147 17.74 12.40 3.79
N ALA A 148 17.00 11.30 3.61
CA ALA A 148 15.98 11.22 2.58
C ALA A 148 14.84 12.21 2.86
N LYS A 149 14.37 12.89 1.80
CA LYS A 149 13.21 13.79 1.83
C LYS A 149 11.92 13.11 1.40
N VAL A 150 12.03 11.84 1.00
CA VAL A 150 10.96 10.97 0.51
C VAL A 150 11.16 9.61 1.12
N LEU A 151 10.10 9.10 1.75
CA LEU A 151 10.06 7.78 2.36
C LEU A 151 8.96 7.00 1.64
N THR A 152 9.26 5.79 1.19
CA THR A 152 8.24 4.88 0.64
C THR A 152 8.03 3.76 1.63
N LEU A 153 6.80 3.64 2.13
CA LEU A 153 6.35 2.53 2.95
C LEU A 153 5.50 1.63 2.08
N ARG A 154 5.97 0.40 1.84
CA ARG A 154 5.29 -0.58 0.99
C ARG A 154 4.52 -1.55 1.87
N LEU A 155 3.22 -1.59 1.69
CA LEU A 155 2.38 -2.67 2.20
C LEU A 155 2.42 -3.83 1.22
N SER A 156 2.54 -5.05 1.73
CA SER A 156 2.60 -6.26 0.90
C SER A 156 1.89 -7.42 1.58
N SER A 157 1.09 -8.15 0.82
CA SER A 157 0.47 -9.39 1.29
C SER A 157 1.45 -10.55 1.38
N GLY A 158 2.67 -10.40 0.86
CA GLY A 158 3.51 -11.55 0.52
C GLY A 158 2.90 -12.41 -0.61
N CYS A 159 3.57 -13.51 -0.95
CA CYS A 159 3.13 -14.39 -2.05
C CYS A 159 1.95 -15.28 -1.62
N ARG A 160 0.83 -15.20 -2.35
CA ARG A 160 -0.42 -15.93 -2.07
C ARG A 160 -0.89 -16.72 -3.29
N PRO A 161 -1.63 -17.82 -3.12
CA PRO A 161 -2.35 -18.47 -4.20
C PRO A 161 -3.23 -17.46 -4.95
N ASP A 162 -3.26 -17.58 -6.27
CA ASP A 162 -4.14 -16.77 -7.12
C ASP A 162 -5.61 -17.15 -6.94
N SER A 163 -6.52 -16.25 -7.30
CA SER A 163 -7.98 -16.42 -7.20
C SER A 163 -8.69 -15.72 -8.35
N ASP A 164 -9.74 -16.34 -8.88
CA ASP A 164 -10.50 -15.80 -10.02
C ASP A 164 -11.32 -14.54 -9.67
N GLN A 165 -11.55 -14.29 -8.38
CA GLN A 165 -12.29 -13.13 -7.88
C GLN A 165 -11.55 -12.53 -6.70
N ILE A 166 -11.27 -11.24 -6.76
CA ILE A 166 -10.51 -10.52 -5.73
C ILE A 166 -11.43 -9.43 -5.14
N PRO A 167 -12.14 -9.73 -4.04
CA PRO A 167 -12.91 -8.72 -3.32
C PRO A 167 -12.00 -7.57 -2.90
N GLY A 168 -12.49 -6.34 -3.06
CA GLY A 168 -11.70 -5.16 -2.71
C GLY A 168 -10.55 -4.86 -3.67
N GLU A 169 -10.52 -5.45 -4.88
CA GLU A 169 -9.57 -5.00 -5.91
C GLU A 169 -9.82 -3.52 -6.31
N THR A 170 -11.07 -3.08 -6.21
CA THR A 170 -11.45 -1.68 -6.45
C THR A 170 -11.39 -0.86 -5.17
N ASP A 171 -10.83 0.34 -5.29
CA ASP A 171 -10.77 1.32 -4.20
C ASP A 171 -12.17 1.86 -3.82
N PRO A 172 -12.37 2.30 -2.57
CA PRO A 172 -13.60 2.97 -2.17
C PRO A 172 -13.81 4.27 -2.95
N GLY A 173 -15.07 4.73 -3.03
CA GLY A 173 -15.40 5.99 -3.70
C GLY A 173 -14.85 7.21 -2.93
N ALA A 174 -13.94 7.95 -3.55
CA ALA A 174 -13.28 9.13 -2.97
C ALA A 174 -14.08 10.44 -3.06
N GLY A 175 -15.13 10.50 -3.87
CA GLY A 175 -15.84 11.74 -4.18
C GLY A 175 -15.08 12.66 -5.14
N ALA A 176 -15.39 13.96 -5.11
CA ALA A 176 -14.79 14.95 -6.01
C ALA A 176 -13.39 15.37 -5.53
N PRO A 177 -12.46 15.73 -6.45
CA PRO A 177 -11.14 16.23 -6.08
C PRO A 177 -11.22 17.49 -5.18
N PRO A 178 -10.29 17.68 -4.24
CA PRO A 178 -10.20 18.89 -3.45
C PRO A 178 -9.96 20.13 -4.32
N ALA A 179 -10.40 21.31 -3.87
CA ALA A 179 -10.21 22.57 -4.59
C ALA A 179 -8.73 22.89 -4.90
N ALA A 180 -7.80 22.38 -4.08
CA ALA A 180 -6.36 22.50 -4.32
C ALA A 180 -5.93 21.80 -5.62
N PHE A 181 -6.60 20.72 -6.03
CA PHE A 181 -6.33 20.04 -7.30
C PHE A 181 -6.58 20.98 -8.48
N ASP A 182 -7.77 21.55 -8.59
CA ASP A 182 -8.13 22.49 -9.67
C ASP A 182 -7.24 23.74 -9.66
N ALA A 183 -6.89 24.25 -8.47
CA ALA A 183 -6.01 25.41 -8.34
C ALA A 183 -4.60 25.15 -8.89
N VAL A 184 -4.03 23.97 -8.61
CA VAL A 184 -2.71 23.57 -9.13
C VAL A 184 -2.77 23.33 -10.63
N LEU A 185 -3.80 22.67 -11.14
CA LEU A 185 -3.96 22.47 -12.59
C LEU A 185 -4.06 23.80 -13.33
N ALA A 186 -4.90 24.72 -12.85
CA ALA A 186 -5.02 26.05 -13.43
C ALA A 186 -3.67 26.80 -13.42
N ALA A 187 -2.92 26.71 -12.32
CA ALA A 187 -1.60 27.34 -12.21
C ALA A 187 -0.60 26.76 -13.21
N LEU A 188 -0.63 25.44 -13.45
CA LEU A 188 0.27 24.74 -14.37
C LEU A 188 -0.19 24.78 -15.83
N GLY A 189 -1.36 25.37 -16.12
CA GLY A 189 -1.95 25.39 -17.46
C GLY A 189 -2.60 24.06 -17.87
N GLY A 190 -2.77 23.14 -16.92
CA GLY A 190 -3.59 21.95 -17.09
C GLY A 190 -5.06 22.35 -17.20
N GLY A 191 -5.71 21.99 -18.31
CA GLY A 191 -7.16 22.14 -18.44
C GLY A 191 -7.93 21.21 -17.51
N ARG A 192 -9.22 20.97 -17.81
CA ARG A 192 -9.99 19.92 -17.13
C ARG A 192 -9.46 18.55 -17.53
N ALA A 193 -8.59 17.99 -16.71
CA ALA A 193 -8.14 16.62 -16.82
C ALA A 193 -8.98 15.71 -15.90
N THR A 194 -9.17 14.46 -16.31
CA THR A 194 -9.80 13.45 -15.45
C THR A 194 -8.70 12.82 -14.60
N PRO A 195 -8.72 12.96 -13.27
CA PRO A 195 -7.68 12.39 -12.42
C PRO A 195 -7.79 10.87 -12.37
N GLU A 196 -6.63 10.21 -12.27
CA GLU A 196 -6.53 8.88 -11.70
C GLU A 196 -6.73 9.01 -10.18
N VAL A 197 -7.52 8.10 -9.60
CA VAL A 197 -7.90 8.16 -8.18
C VAL A 197 -7.50 6.88 -7.48
N GLN A 198 -6.73 7.02 -6.41
CA GLN A 198 -6.43 5.94 -5.47
C GLN A 198 -7.03 6.30 -4.13
N ALA A 199 -7.67 5.34 -3.45
CA ALA A 199 -8.33 5.58 -2.18
C ALA A 199 -8.27 4.39 -1.22
N VAL A 200 -8.41 4.67 0.08
CA VAL A 200 -8.53 3.68 1.16
C VAL A 200 -9.52 4.14 2.22
N ASN A 201 -10.20 3.19 2.86
CA ASN A 201 -11.02 3.49 4.02
C ASN A 201 -10.13 3.73 5.23
N ARG A 202 -10.37 4.81 5.98
CA ARG A 202 -9.68 5.11 7.22
C ARG A 202 -10.36 4.46 8.43
N PRO A 203 -9.63 4.25 9.54
CA PRO A 203 -10.22 3.71 10.77
C PRO A 203 -11.35 4.54 11.36
N ASP A 204 -11.40 5.84 11.07
CA ASP A 204 -12.41 6.80 11.57
C ASP A 204 -13.68 6.89 10.69
N ALA A 205 -13.90 5.89 9.83
CA ALA A 205 -14.98 5.85 8.83
C ALA A 205 -14.88 6.93 7.72
N GLY A 206 -13.77 7.65 7.62
CA GLY A 206 -13.44 8.51 6.47
C GLY A 206 -12.84 7.73 5.30
N VAL A 207 -12.66 8.40 4.17
CA VAL A 207 -11.90 7.91 3.01
C VAL A 207 -10.70 8.82 2.81
N ALA A 208 -9.51 8.24 2.69
CA ALA A 208 -8.33 8.94 2.23
C ALA A 208 -8.16 8.69 0.73
N ALA A 209 -7.80 9.71 -0.03
CA ALA A 209 -7.65 9.57 -1.47
C ALA A 209 -6.56 10.46 -2.05
N SER A 210 -5.90 9.96 -3.09
CA SER A 210 -4.98 10.68 -3.96
C SER A 210 -5.60 10.83 -5.34
N TRP A 211 -5.63 12.06 -5.85
CA TRP A 211 -6.02 12.40 -7.22
C TRP A 211 -4.77 12.80 -7.97
N SER A 212 -4.44 12.09 -9.04
CA SER A 212 -3.24 12.33 -9.82
C SER A 212 -3.50 12.55 -11.31
N VAL A 213 -2.67 13.38 -11.92
CA VAL A 213 -2.69 13.67 -13.36
C VAL A 213 -1.29 13.98 -13.86
N GLU A 214 -1.01 13.58 -15.09
CA GLU A 214 0.19 13.96 -15.83
C GLU A 214 -0.11 15.12 -16.78
N LEU A 215 0.76 16.11 -16.79
CA LEU A 215 0.68 17.31 -17.62
C LEU A 215 2.02 17.54 -18.32
N ASP A 216 2.03 18.29 -19.42
CA ASP A 216 3.29 18.81 -19.96
C ASP A 216 3.94 19.77 -18.96
N GLU A 217 5.25 19.67 -18.79
CA GLU A 217 5.99 20.49 -17.84
C GLU A 217 6.09 21.96 -18.34
N PRO A 218 5.53 22.95 -17.64
CA PRO A 218 5.68 24.35 -18.02
C PRO A 218 7.12 24.83 -17.77
N ALA A 219 7.66 25.63 -18.70
CA ALA A 219 9.03 26.15 -18.61
C ALA A 219 9.32 26.97 -17.33
N ASP A 220 8.28 27.58 -16.75
CA ASP A 220 8.31 28.37 -15.52
C ASP A 220 7.71 27.62 -14.30
N LEU A 221 7.78 26.28 -14.28
CA LEU A 221 7.23 25.40 -13.23
C LEU A 221 7.47 25.92 -11.81
N ALA A 222 8.73 26.18 -11.45
CA ALA A 222 9.08 26.62 -10.09
C ALA A 222 8.46 27.98 -9.72
N GLN A 223 8.25 28.89 -10.67
CA GLN A 223 7.60 30.18 -10.41
C GLN A 223 6.10 30.00 -10.16
N ARG A 224 5.43 29.18 -10.98
CA ARG A 224 4.00 28.84 -10.82
C ARG A 224 3.72 28.15 -9.50
N LEU A 225 4.58 27.20 -9.12
CA LEU A 225 4.45 26.45 -7.88
C LEU A 225 4.64 27.33 -6.64
N ARG A 226 5.55 28.30 -6.67
CA ARG A 226 5.69 29.31 -5.60
C ARG A 226 4.42 30.13 -5.38
N LEU A 227 3.72 30.48 -6.45
CA LEU A 227 2.50 31.27 -6.38
C LEU A 227 1.34 30.45 -5.76
N VAL A 228 1.14 29.21 -6.21
CA VAL A 228 0.04 28.37 -5.71
C VAL A 228 0.30 27.84 -4.29
N SER A 229 1.56 27.67 -3.88
CA SER A 229 1.92 27.27 -2.53
C SER A 229 2.07 28.45 -1.56
N ALA A 230 1.67 29.66 -1.94
CA ALA A 230 1.78 30.84 -1.07
C ALA A 230 0.89 30.67 0.17
N GLY A 231 1.48 30.77 1.37
CA GLY A 231 0.77 30.56 2.63
C GLY A 231 0.63 29.09 3.07
N ALA A 232 1.09 28.14 2.25
CA ALA A 232 1.11 26.73 2.60
C ALA A 232 2.36 26.35 3.41
N THR A 233 2.31 25.21 4.09
CA THR A 233 3.49 24.62 4.73
C THR A 233 4.33 23.92 3.68
N LEU A 234 5.43 24.55 3.26
CA LEU A 234 6.37 23.99 2.30
C LEU A 234 7.25 22.92 2.95
N LEU A 235 7.30 21.74 2.35
CA LEU A 235 8.09 20.59 2.82
C LEU A 235 9.31 20.36 1.94
N ARG A 236 9.11 20.51 0.62
CA ARG A 236 10.14 20.31 -0.39
C ARG A 236 9.92 21.23 -1.58
N SER A 237 11.00 21.78 -2.12
CA SER A 237 10.98 22.71 -3.25
C SER A 237 12.30 22.67 -4.03
N ASP A 238 12.66 21.49 -4.52
CA ASP A 238 13.88 21.27 -5.31
C ASP A 238 13.55 20.70 -6.70
N ALA A 239 14.58 20.46 -7.51
CA ALA A 239 14.41 20.04 -8.89
C ALA A 239 13.72 18.67 -9.04
N SER A 240 13.69 17.83 -8.01
CA SER A 240 13.07 16.50 -8.11
C SER A 240 11.63 16.47 -7.62
N ALA A 241 11.20 17.42 -6.80
CA ALA A 241 9.81 17.51 -6.35
C ALA A 241 9.49 18.85 -5.66
N TRP A 242 8.21 19.23 -5.76
CA TRP A 242 7.60 20.28 -4.97
C TRP A 242 6.48 19.68 -4.11
N ALA A 243 6.65 19.69 -2.80
CA ALA A 243 5.69 19.12 -1.85
C ALA A 243 5.32 20.15 -0.80
N TYR A 244 4.03 20.37 -0.60
CA TYR A 244 3.51 21.27 0.41
C TYR A 244 2.18 20.75 0.96
N ARG A 245 1.78 21.32 2.09
CA ARG A 245 0.50 21.02 2.73
C ARG A 245 -0.29 22.30 2.96
N THR A 246 -1.58 22.25 2.61
CA THR A 246 -2.56 23.31 2.90
C THR A 246 -3.69 22.68 3.70
N ASP A 247 -3.82 23.08 4.97
CA ASP A 247 -4.71 22.43 5.94
C ASP A 247 -4.45 20.92 6.02
N ASN A 248 -5.45 20.11 5.68
CA ASN A 248 -5.34 18.64 5.63
C ASN A 248 -5.05 18.09 4.24
N THR A 249 -4.71 18.96 3.27
CA THR A 249 -4.48 18.56 1.88
C THR A 249 -3.00 18.57 1.57
N SER A 250 -2.47 17.42 1.15
CA SER A 250 -1.12 17.30 0.60
C SER A 250 -1.13 17.60 -0.88
N VAL A 251 -0.17 18.39 -1.37
CA VAL A 251 0.06 18.60 -2.79
C VAL A 251 1.50 18.23 -3.10
N VAL A 252 1.67 17.33 -4.06
CA VAL A 252 2.97 16.87 -4.52
C VAL A 252 3.03 17.01 -6.04
N VAL A 253 4.09 17.63 -6.52
CA VAL A 253 4.34 17.84 -7.95
C VAL A 253 5.73 17.30 -8.26
N VAL A 254 5.79 16.26 -9.10
CA VAL A 254 7.03 15.54 -9.45
C VAL A 254 7.29 15.71 -10.95
N PRO A 255 8.35 16.43 -11.36
CA PRO A 255 8.77 16.50 -12.75
C PRO A 255 9.51 15.22 -13.17
N ASP A 256 9.27 14.78 -14.41
CA ASP A 256 10.00 13.70 -15.10
C ASP A 256 10.74 14.22 -16.35
N GLY A 257 11.01 15.54 -16.41
CA GLY A 257 11.81 16.21 -17.43
C GLY A 257 11.09 16.54 -18.75
N LYS A 258 9.87 16.02 -18.94
CA LYS A 258 8.96 16.43 -20.03
C LYS A 258 7.54 16.60 -19.53
N GLN A 259 7.14 15.73 -18.62
CA GLN A 259 5.86 15.75 -17.97
C GLN A 259 6.06 16.05 -16.49
N VAL A 260 5.00 16.54 -15.87
CA VAL A 260 4.90 16.72 -14.45
C VAL A 260 3.70 15.93 -13.95
N ARG A 261 3.92 15.09 -12.94
CA ARG A 261 2.85 14.41 -12.22
C ARG A 261 2.42 15.30 -11.06
N VAL A 262 1.16 15.69 -11.06
CA VAL A 262 0.50 16.39 -9.95
C VAL A 262 -0.32 15.37 -9.19
N THR A 263 -0.07 15.26 -7.88
CA THR A 263 -0.89 14.47 -6.97
C THR A 263 -1.39 15.36 -5.83
N VAL A 264 -2.69 15.34 -5.59
CA VAL A 264 -3.31 15.97 -4.42
C VAL A 264 -3.93 14.88 -3.57
N THR A 265 -3.72 14.93 -2.26
CA THR A 265 -4.15 13.89 -1.32
C THR A 265 -4.88 14.49 -0.14
N GLN A 266 -5.99 13.88 0.29
CA GLN A 266 -6.81 14.27 1.45
C GLN A 266 -7.30 13.05 2.22
#